data_AF-A0A919QZH5-F1
#
_entry.id   AF-A0A919QZH5-F1
#
_cell.length_a   1.000
_cell.length_b   1.000
_cell.length_c   1.000
_cell.angle_alpha   90.00
_cell.angle_beta   90.00
_cell.angle_gamma   90.00
#
_symmetry.space_group_name_H-M   'P 1'
#
loop_
_entity.id
_entity.type
_entity.pdbx_description
1 polymer ?
#
loop_
_entity_poly.entity_id
_entity_poly.type
_entity_poly.pdbx_seq_one_letter_code
_entity_poly.pdbx_strand_id
1 'polypeptide(L)'
;MPLTPADVRNKQFSTTRLRPGYDEEEVDAFLDEVEAELDRLIQENEELRAKLSDCLRGGKASSGVGMGMGMAPAPVAEPKPEMMMPPQPEPMKAPEPIRPEPVPVMGMAPAEDNMDTAARVLALAQQTADQAIADARREADETVTRARREADEILGKARRQAEQIIGDARARAETLERDAQERHRQAMGSLVQTRDELERKVDELRSFEREYRSRLKLYLENQLAELNVAAEGSGGFPVVGGQMGGGQMGGGQMGGAPAMSHAVAPGGQQQMGPGQGNPFGGESAQHSGAFQGVDGPHTDRR
;
A
#
# COMPACT_ATOMS: atom_id res chain seq x y z
N MET A 1 21.20 12.30 10.91
CA MET A 1 20.13 13.23 10.48
C MET A 1 19.66 13.99 11.71
N PRO A 2 19.24 15.26 11.61
CA PRO A 2 18.92 16.10 12.76
C PRO A 2 17.58 15.77 13.46
N LEU A 3 16.77 14.85 12.91
CA LEU A 3 15.53 14.35 13.49
C LEU A 3 15.42 12.84 13.24
N THR A 4 15.14 12.08 14.30
CA THR A 4 14.83 10.64 14.26
C THR A 4 13.36 10.40 14.59
N PRO A 5 12.78 9.25 14.20
CA PRO A 5 11.42 8.84 14.59
C PRO A 5 11.22 8.88 16.11
N ALA A 6 12.23 8.46 16.86
CA ALA A 6 12.25 8.56 18.32
C ALA A 6 12.21 10.01 18.84
N ASP A 7 12.76 10.98 18.11
CA ASP A 7 12.70 12.39 18.50
C ASP A 7 11.29 12.98 18.30
N VAL A 8 10.51 12.44 17.36
CA VAL A 8 9.12 12.83 17.11
C VAL A 8 8.23 12.25 18.23
N ARG A 9 8.39 10.96 18.57
CA ARG A 9 7.66 10.33 19.70
C ARG A 9 7.89 10.99 21.04
N ASN A 10 9.13 11.41 21.30
CA ASN A 10 9.49 12.02 22.58
C ASN A 10 9.21 13.52 22.62
N LYS A 11 8.62 14.10 21.57
CA LYS A 11 8.38 15.54 21.48
C LYS A 11 7.19 15.94 22.36
N GLN A 12 7.45 16.79 23.35
CA GLN A 12 6.40 17.36 24.20
C GLN A 12 6.19 18.83 23.86
N PHE A 13 4.93 19.21 23.64
CA PHE A 13 4.52 20.59 23.43
C PHE A 13 3.94 21.18 24.73
N SER A 14 4.25 22.45 25.00
CA SER A 14 3.70 23.17 26.15
C SER A 14 2.26 23.62 25.86
N THR A 15 1.31 23.21 26.70
CA THR A 15 -0.10 23.64 26.56
C THR A 15 -0.26 25.11 26.98
N THR A 16 -0.98 25.90 26.18
CA THR A 16 -1.19 27.34 26.45
C THR A 16 -2.56 27.57 27.08
N ARG A 17 -2.61 28.04 28.33
CA ARG A 17 -3.86 28.19 29.10
C ARG A 17 -4.68 29.46 28.79
N LEU A 18 -4.10 30.40 28.04
CA LEU A 18 -4.66 31.76 27.85
C LEU A 18 -5.01 32.10 26.39
N ARG A 19 -4.72 31.20 25.44
CA ARG A 19 -5.04 31.36 24.01
C ARG A 19 -5.54 30.02 23.46
N PRO A 20 -6.42 30.02 22.43
CA PRO A 20 -6.75 28.80 21.71
C PRO A 20 -5.46 28.15 21.20
N GLY A 21 -5.17 26.95 21.68
CA GLY A 21 -4.07 26.12 21.20
C GLY A 21 -4.52 25.20 20.07
N TYR A 22 -3.59 24.43 19.53
CA TYR A 22 -3.92 23.29 18.69
C TYR A 22 -4.60 22.20 19.53
N ASP A 23 -5.46 21.42 18.90
CA ASP A 23 -6.05 20.24 19.52
C ASP A 23 -4.96 19.17 19.73
N GLU A 24 -4.85 18.66 20.96
CA GLU A 24 -3.84 17.66 21.31
C GLU A 24 -4.05 16.36 20.53
N GLU A 25 -5.31 15.95 20.30
CA GLU A 25 -5.63 14.72 19.58
C GLU A 25 -5.29 14.83 18.09
N GLU A 26 -5.55 15.98 17.47
CA GLU A 26 -5.18 16.22 16.06
C GLU A 26 -3.67 16.33 15.88
N VAL A 27 -2.98 16.93 16.85
CA VAL A 27 -1.51 17.02 16.83
C VAL A 27 -0.89 15.64 17.02
N ASP A 28 -1.37 14.83 17.95
CA ASP A 28 -0.86 13.47 18.19
C ASP A 28 -1.09 12.57 16.96
N ALA A 29 -2.28 12.63 16.34
CA ALA A 29 -2.56 11.89 15.11
C ALA A 29 -1.63 12.29 13.94
N PHE A 30 -1.30 13.58 13.83
CA PHE A 30 -0.34 14.07 12.85
C PHE A 30 1.09 13.62 13.16
N LEU A 31 1.50 13.58 14.43
CA LEU A 31 2.83 13.09 14.83
C LEU A 31 2.99 11.59 14.56
N ASP A 32 1.95 10.79 14.74
CA ASP A 32 1.94 9.36 14.37
C ASP A 32 2.15 9.16 12.85
N GLU A 33 1.49 9.99 12.02
CA GLU A 33 1.68 9.97 10.57
C GLU A 33 3.11 10.38 10.16
N VAL A 34 3.63 11.44 10.78
CA VAL A 34 5.00 11.92 10.55
C VAL A 34 6.04 10.90 10.99
N GLU A 35 5.82 10.21 12.11
CA GLU A 35 6.72 9.15 12.57
C GLU A 35 6.74 7.98 11.57
N ALA A 36 5.57 7.48 11.17
CA ALA A 36 5.46 6.36 10.25
C ALA A 36 6.14 6.67 8.90
N GLU A 37 5.97 7.90 8.39
CA GLU A 37 6.61 8.30 7.13
C GLU A 37 8.12 8.52 7.30
N LEU A 38 8.58 8.99 8.46
CA LEU A 38 10.02 9.13 8.74
C LEU A 38 10.72 7.77 8.85
N ASP A 39 10.09 6.78 9.51
CA ASP A 39 10.55 5.39 9.54
C ASP A 39 10.64 4.80 8.13
N ARG A 40 9.59 5.01 7.33
CA ARG A 40 9.54 4.56 5.94
C ARG A 40 10.64 5.20 5.09
N LEU A 41 10.84 6.51 5.20
CA LEU A 41 11.87 7.23 4.45
C LEU A 41 13.29 6.79 4.86
N ILE A 42 13.51 6.45 6.13
CA ILE A 42 14.78 5.91 6.59
C ILE A 42 15.01 4.53 6.00
N GLN A 43 14.03 3.62 6.06
CA GLN A 43 14.11 2.29 5.46
C GLN A 43 14.35 2.38 3.95
N GLU A 44 13.62 3.26 3.25
CA GLU A 44 13.81 3.47 1.82
C GLU A 44 15.20 4.05 1.52
N ASN A 45 15.72 4.98 2.34
CA ASN A 45 17.10 5.46 2.18
C ASN A 45 18.12 4.35 2.38
N GLU A 46 17.92 3.50 3.38
CA GLU A 46 18.79 2.35 3.65
C GLU A 46 18.74 1.34 2.50
N GLU A 47 17.55 1.03 1.99
CA GLU A 47 17.39 0.19 0.81
C GLU A 47 18.02 0.79 -0.44
N LEU A 48 17.83 2.08 -0.70
CA LEU A 48 18.43 2.77 -1.84
C LEU A 48 19.95 2.81 -1.71
N ARG A 49 20.48 3.04 -0.50
CA ARG A 49 21.92 2.96 -0.23
C ARG A 49 22.44 1.54 -0.40
N ALA A 50 21.69 0.53 0.03
CA ALA A 50 22.03 -0.88 -0.18
C ALA A 50 22.04 -1.21 -1.68
N LYS A 51 21.01 -0.84 -2.44
CA LYS A 51 20.93 -0.99 -3.89
C LYS A 51 22.07 -0.27 -4.61
N LEU A 52 22.40 0.96 -4.21
CA LEU A 52 23.57 1.68 -4.75
C LEU A 52 24.87 0.96 -4.40
N SER A 53 25.03 0.46 -3.17
CA SER A 53 26.19 -0.32 -2.76
C SER A 53 26.31 -1.63 -3.54
N ASP A 54 25.19 -2.29 -3.86
CA ASP A 54 25.12 -3.50 -4.67
C ASP A 54 25.40 -3.23 -6.14
N CYS A 55 24.94 -2.11 -6.70
CA CYS A 55 25.29 -1.68 -8.04
C CYS A 55 26.77 -1.26 -8.13
N LEU A 56 27.31 -0.59 -7.10
CA LEU A 56 28.72 -0.21 -7.02
C LEU A 56 29.63 -1.44 -6.82
N ARG A 57 29.16 -2.45 -6.07
CA ARG A 57 29.84 -3.74 -5.84
C ARG A 57 29.73 -4.66 -7.06
N GLY A 58 28.56 -4.72 -7.70
CA GLY A 58 28.28 -5.44 -8.94
C GLY A 58 28.96 -4.82 -10.16
N GLY A 59 29.17 -3.50 -10.17
CA GLY A 59 29.99 -2.80 -11.16
C GLY A 59 31.48 -3.12 -11.08
N LYS A 60 31.94 -3.77 -9.99
CA LYS A 60 33.29 -4.33 -9.85
C LYS A 60 33.36 -5.86 -10.00
N ALA A 61 32.25 -6.53 -10.33
CA ALA A 61 32.23 -7.98 -10.58
C ALA A 61 32.67 -8.38 -12.01
N SER A 62 33.37 -7.50 -12.72
CA SER A 62 34.12 -7.82 -13.95
C SER A 62 35.64 -7.64 -13.81
N SER A 63 36.18 -7.62 -12.58
CA SER A 63 37.63 -7.69 -12.42
C SER A 63 38.06 -8.38 -11.13
N GLY A 64 38.40 -9.67 -11.26
CA GLY A 64 39.59 -10.25 -10.63
C GLY A 64 39.54 -10.63 -9.14
N VAL A 65 39.42 -11.93 -8.90
CA VAL A 65 40.25 -12.78 -8.00
C VAL A 65 40.46 -12.33 -6.53
N GLY A 66 40.06 -13.21 -5.60
CA GLY A 66 41.00 -13.70 -4.58
C GLY A 66 40.73 -13.38 -3.10
N MET A 67 40.62 -14.47 -2.34
CA MET A 67 40.91 -14.64 -0.90
C MET A 67 39.95 -14.03 0.12
N GLY A 68 39.35 -14.92 0.91
CA GLY A 68 38.54 -14.58 2.07
C GLY A 68 39.32 -14.38 3.36
N MET A 69 38.61 -13.93 4.38
CA MET A 69 38.61 -14.50 5.74
C MET A 69 37.46 -13.83 6.50
N GLY A 70 36.73 -14.60 7.30
CA GLY A 70 35.64 -14.09 8.12
C GLY A 70 36.13 -13.24 9.30
N MET A 71 35.26 -12.35 9.78
CA MET A 71 35.09 -12.04 11.20
C MET A 71 33.77 -11.27 11.42
N ALA A 72 33.12 -11.59 12.53
CA ALA A 72 31.86 -11.05 13.02
C ALA A 72 31.95 -9.55 13.40
N PRO A 73 30.81 -8.85 13.59
CA PRO A 73 30.75 -7.39 13.68
C PRO A 73 30.89 -6.89 15.12
N ALA A 74 31.57 -5.77 15.30
CA ALA A 74 31.65 -5.00 16.55
C ALA A 74 31.69 -3.48 16.23
N PRO A 75 31.27 -2.62 17.17
CA PRO A 75 30.34 -1.51 16.93
C PRO A 75 30.99 -0.24 16.40
N VAL A 76 30.21 0.49 15.59
CA VAL A 76 30.54 1.79 15.01
C VAL A 76 30.59 2.85 16.10
N ALA A 77 31.79 3.33 16.40
CA ALA A 77 32.02 4.60 17.07
C ALA A 77 31.95 5.73 16.03
N GLU A 78 31.14 6.75 16.31
CA GLU A 78 30.99 7.96 15.51
C GLU A 78 32.33 8.74 15.41
N PRO A 79 32.76 9.18 14.22
CA PRO A 79 33.69 10.29 14.13
C PRO A 79 32.94 11.60 13.90
N LYS A 80 33.21 12.58 14.78
CA LYS A 80 32.95 14.00 14.57
C LYS A 80 33.51 14.46 13.21
N PRO A 81 32.86 15.41 12.52
CA PRO A 81 33.38 15.98 11.29
C PRO A 81 34.52 16.94 11.63
N GLU A 82 35.75 16.43 11.69
CA GLU A 82 36.92 17.28 11.55
C GLU A 82 37.07 17.67 10.08
N MET A 83 37.08 18.98 9.89
CA MET A 83 37.28 19.67 8.62
C MET A 83 38.47 19.08 7.89
N MET A 84 38.19 18.36 6.80
CA MET A 84 39.20 17.94 5.86
C MET A 84 39.75 19.21 5.19
N MET A 85 40.89 19.67 5.70
CA MET A 85 41.79 20.52 4.95
C MET A 85 41.95 19.91 3.55
N PRO A 86 41.90 20.70 2.46
CA PRO A 86 42.36 20.20 1.18
C PRO A 86 43.78 19.64 1.38
N PRO A 87 44.13 18.50 0.75
CA PRO A 87 45.48 17.97 0.86
C PRO A 87 46.43 19.10 0.46
N GLN A 88 47.30 19.52 1.38
CA GLN A 88 48.42 20.36 1.00
C GLN A 88 49.14 19.59 -0.09
N PRO A 89 49.39 20.20 -1.27
CA PRO A 89 50.24 19.56 -2.24
C PRO A 89 51.57 19.32 -1.54
N GLU A 90 51.98 18.06 -1.43
CA GLU A 90 53.36 17.73 -1.13
C GLU A 90 54.21 18.60 -2.06
N PRO A 91 55.21 19.34 -1.55
CA PRO A 91 56.09 20.09 -2.42
C PRO A 91 56.74 19.05 -3.33
N MET A 92 56.26 18.97 -4.57
CA MET A 92 56.97 18.33 -5.67
C MET A 92 58.40 18.83 -5.54
N LYS A 93 59.33 17.92 -5.22
CA LYS A 93 60.73 18.18 -5.48
C LYS A 93 60.78 18.61 -6.94
N ALA A 94 61.04 19.89 -7.16
CA ALA A 94 61.36 20.39 -8.46
C ALA A 94 62.42 19.44 -9.03
N PRO A 95 62.27 18.97 -10.28
CA PRO A 95 63.40 18.37 -10.97
C PRO A 95 64.53 19.38 -10.82
N GLU A 96 65.62 18.97 -10.16
CA GLU A 96 66.79 19.82 -10.07
C GLU A 96 67.13 20.28 -11.49
N PRO A 97 67.36 21.60 -11.70
CA PRO A 97 67.85 22.05 -12.98
C PRO A 97 69.21 21.37 -13.15
N ILE A 98 69.27 20.40 -14.07
CA ILE A 98 70.51 19.80 -14.53
C ILE A 98 71.36 20.98 -15.01
N ARG A 99 72.33 21.39 -14.18
CA ARG A 99 73.35 22.33 -14.60
C ARG A 99 74.13 21.60 -15.69
N PRO A 100 74.18 22.11 -16.92
CA PRO A 100 75.03 21.51 -17.93
C PRO A 100 76.47 21.67 -17.44
N GLU A 101 77.13 20.56 -17.11
CA GLU A 101 78.59 20.57 -16.96
C GLU A 101 79.20 21.01 -18.30
N PRO A 102 80.21 21.90 -18.29
CA PRO A 102 80.89 22.30 -19.51
C PRO A 102 81.67 21.09 -20.04
N VAL A 103 81.11 20.44 -21.06
CA VAL A 103 81.84 19.47 -21.87
C VAL A 103 83.07 20.14 -22.48
N PRO A 104 84.30 19.61 -22.26
CA PRO A 104 85.48 20.16 -22.88
C PRO A 104 85.40 19.95 -24.39
N VAL A 105 85.28 21.07 -25.11
CA VAL A 105 85.41 21.14 -26.57
C VAL A 105 86.87 20.85 -26.91
N MET A 106 87.15 19.66 -27.44
CA MET A 106 88.47 19.37 -28.00
C MET A 106 88.33 18.50 -29.26
N GLY A 107 88.82 19.04 -30.39
CA GLY A 107 89.05 18.31 -31.63
C GLY A 107 88.06 18.59 -32.76
N MET A 108 88.18 19.76 -33.41
CA MET A 108 87.63 19.97 -34.75
C MET A 108 88.28 19.00 -35.76
N ALA A 109 87.48 18.18 -36.44
CA ALA A 109 87.70 17.66 -37.80
C ALA A 109 86.39 17.07 -38.37
N PRO A 110 86.15 17.16 -39.69
CA PRO A 110 85.57 18.33 -40.38
C PRO A 110 84.06 18.54 -40.05
N ALA A 111 83.56 19.76 -40.28
CA ALA A 111 82.28 20.26 -39.78
C ALA A 111 81.05 20.02 -40.70
N GLU A 112 81.16 19.20 -41.74
CA GLU A 112 80.09 19.03 -42.74
C GLU A 112 79.24 17.77 -42.46
N ASP A 113 79.84 16.62 -42.13
CA ASP A 113 79.12 15.37 -41.85
C ASP A 113 78.28 15.41 -40.56
N ASN A 114 78.66 16.24 -39.60
CA ASN A 114 77.98 16.38 -38.30
C ASN A 114 76.65 17.16 -38.41
N MET A 115 76.55 18.07 -39.37
CA MET A 115 75.34 18.86 -39.58
C MET A 115 74.27 18.03 -40.32
N ASP A 116 74.71 17.21 -41.27
CA ASP A 116 73.83 16.28 -41.99
C ASP A 116 73.37 15.10 -41.13
N THR A 117 74.19 14.64 -40.19
CA THR A 117 73.77 13.62 -39.20
C THR A 117 72.82 14.19 -38.15
N ALA A 118 73.08 15.40 -37.63
CA ALA A 118 72.15 16.09 -36.74
C ALA A 118 70.79 16.40 -37.40
N ALA A 119 70.80 16.85 -38.65
CA ALA A 119 69.57 17.10 -39.41
C ALA A 119 68.75 15.81 -39.64
N ARG A 120 69.41 14.67 -39.93
CA ARG A 120 68.74 13.37 -40.06
C ARG A 120 68.14 12.88 -38.74
N VAL A 121 68.85 13.05 -37.62
CA VAL A 121 68.33 12.67 -36.29
C VAL A 121 67.15 13.55 -35.89
N LEU A 122 67.20 14.86 -36.15
CA LEU A 122 66.07 15.76 -35.91
C LEU A 122 64.87 15.45 -36.81
N ALA A 123 65.11 15.11 -38.08
CA ALA A 123 64.04 14.69 -38.99
C ALA A 123 63.39 13.38 -38.53
N LEU A 124 64.19 12.40 -38.08
CA LEU A 124 63.67 11.16 -37.49
C LEU A 124 62.91 11.43 -36.19
N ALA A 125 63.40 12.32 -35.33
CA ALA A 125 62.73 12.70 -34.09
C ALA A 125 61.41 13.45 -34.35
N GLN A 126 61.36 14.31 -35.36
CA GLN A 126 60.13 14.97 -35.78
C GLN A 126 59.13 13.95 -36.34
N GLN A 127 59.60 13.02 -37.17
CA GLN A 127 58.77 11.94 -37.71
C GLN A 127 58.21 11.04 -36.60
N THR A 128 59.00 10.69 -35.59
CA THR A 128 58.52 9.88 -34.46
C THR A 128 57.56 10.68 -33.57
N ALA A 129 57.76 11.98 -33.39
CA ALA A 129 56.81 12.85 -32.68
C ALA A 129 55.47 12.95 -33.43
N ASP A 130 55.49 13.17 -34.74
CA ASP A 130 54.28 13.24 -35.56
C ASP A 130 53.52 11.90 -35.58
N GLN A 131 54.25 10.79 -35.61
CA GLN A 131 53.67 9.46 -35.50
C GLN A 131 53.04 9.22 -34.13
N ALA A 132 53.72 9.59 -33.04
CA ALA A 132 53.16 9.49 -31.69
C ALA A 132 51.90 10.35 -31.51
N ILE A 133 51.85 11.55 -32.12
CA ILE A 133 50.65 12.41 -32.11
C ILE A 133 49.52 11.76 -32.92
N ALA A 134 49.82 11.17 -34.08
CA ALA A 134 48.81 10.49 -34.90
C ALA A 134 48.23 9.27 -34.18
N ASP A 135 49.07 8.47 -33.53
CA ASP A 135 48.64 7.29 -32.77
C ASP A 135 47.83 7.70 -31.52
N ALA A 136 48.29 8.72 -30.77
CA ALA A 136 47.53 9.25 -29.64
C ALA A 136 46.16 9.82 -30.05
N ARG A 137 46.06 10.48 -31.21
CA ARG A 137 44.77 10.96 -31.74
C ARG A 137 43.85 9.81 -32.13
N ARG A 138 44.38 8.76 -32.77
CA ARG A 138 43.60 7.57 -33.11
C ARG A 138 43.06 6.87 -31.86
N GLU A 139 43.90 6.68 -30.85
CA GLU A 139 43.48 6.09 -29.58
C GLU A 139 42.43 6.96 -28.86
N ALA A 140 42.59 8.28 -28.89
CA ALA A 140 41.58 9.21 -28.36
C ALA A 140 40.24 9.09 -29.11
N ASP A 141 40.24 9.03 -30.44
CA ASP A 141 39.01 8.88 -31.22
C ASP A 141 38.35 7.51 -30.98
N GLU A 142 39.14 6.44 -30.84
CA GLU A 142 38.65 5.11 -30.49
C GLU A 142 38.02 5.06 -29.10
N THR A 143 38.64 5.70 -28.11
CA THR A 143 38.08 5.77 -26.75
C THR A 143 36.79 6.57 -26.71
N VAL A 144 36.73 7.72 -27.39
CA VAL A 144 35.51 8.53 -27.50
C VAL A 144 34.39 7.78 -28.21
N THR A 145 34.68 7.08 -29.31
CA THR A 145 33.67 6.32 -30.04
C THR A 145 33.17 5.11 -29.24
N ARG A 146 34.05 4.41 -28.51
CA ARG A 146 33.65 3.35 -27.58
C ARG A 146 32.75 3.88 -26.47
N ALA A 147 33.17 4.95 -25.79
CA ALA A 147 32.39 5.58 -24.73
C ALA A 147 31.02 6.05 -25.22
N ARG A 148 30.93 6.63 -26.43
CA ARG A 148 29.65 7.02 -27.04
C ARG A 148 28.74 5.84 -27.30
N ARG A 149 29.26 4.74 -27.87
CA ARG A 149 28.46 3.52 -28.10
C ARG A 149 27.95 2.93 -26.81
N GLU A 150 28.80 2.83 -25.78
CA GLU A 150 28.40 2.34 -24.46
C GLU A 150 27.32 3.24 -23.83
N ALA A 151 27.47 4.56 -23.94
CA ALA A 151 26.47 5.50 -23.47
C ALA A 151 25.13 5.33 -24.21
N ASP A 152 25.14 5.20 -25.54
CA ASP A 152 23.93 4.98 -26.33
C ASP A 152 23.24 3.65 -25.99
N GLU A 153 24.02 2.60 -25.73
CA GLU A 153 23.48 1.31 -25.28
C GLU A 153 22.83 1.40 -23.90
N ILE A 154 23.47 2.09 -22.94
CA ILE A 154 22.92 2.30 -21.60
C ILE A 154 21.63 3.12 -21.70
N LEU A 155 21.64 4.21 -22.47
CA LEU A 155 20.46 5.03 -22.70
C LEU A 155 19.34 4.24 -23.38
N GLY A 156 19.66 3.38 -24.34
CA GLY A 156 18.69 2.50 -25.01
C GLY A 156 18.11 1.42 -24.10
N LYS A 157 18.90 0.87 -23.18
CA LYS A 157 18.42 -0.07 -22.15
C LYS A 157 17.52 0.65 -21.14
N ALA A 158 17.96 1.79 -20.62
CA ALA A 158 17.20 2.60 -19.68
C ALA A 158 15.86 3.07 -20.26
N ARG A 159 15.85 3.52 -21.53
CA ARG A 159 14.61 3.90 -22.23
C ARG A 159 13.64 2.74 -22.36
N ARG A 160 14.10 1.56 -22.81
CA ARG A 160 13.25 0.36 -22.91
C ARG A 160 12.70 -0.08 -21.57
N GLN A 161 13.52 -0.05 -20.51
CA GLN A 161 13.06 -0.36 -19.16
C GLN A 161 12.03 0.66 -18.66
N ALA A 162 12.24 1.95 -18.92
CA ALA A 162 11.28 3.00 -18.57
C ALA A 162 9.96 2.82 -19.33
N GLU A 163 10.01 2.53 -20.63
CA GLU A 163 8.83 2.27 -21.45
C GLU A 163 8.07 1.03 -20.97
N GLN A 164 8.77 -0.03 -20.55
CA GLN A 164 8.16 -1.22 -19.94
C GLN A 164 7.47 -0.88 -18.62
N ILE A 165 8.13 -0.17 -17.71
CA ILE A 165 7.55 0.22 -16.42
C ILE A 165 6.31 1.10 -16.63
N ILE A 166 6.39 2.07 -17.55
CA ILE A 166 5.27 2.96 -17.88
C ILE A 166 4.12 2.15 -18.53
N GLY A 167 4.44 1.22 -19.42
CA GLY A 167 3.46 0.33 -20.05
C GLY A 167 2.74 -0.54 -19.04
N ASP A 168 3.48 -1.21 -18.15
CA ASP A 168 2.95 -2.06 -17.10
C ASP A 168 2.12 -1.26 -16.10
N ALA A 169 2.59 -0.08 -15.69
CA ALA A 169 1.85 0.80 -14.79
C ALA A 169 0.53 1.28 -15.42
N ARG A 170 0.55 1.66 -16.70
CA ARG A 170 -0.66 2.05 -17.44
C ARG A 170 -1.63 0.88 -17.58
N ALA A 171 -1.15 -0.31 -17.95
CA ALA A 171 -1.99 -1.49 -18.05
C ALA A 171 -2.66 -1.84 -16.71
N ARG A 172 -1.91 -1.78 -15.61
CA ARG A 172 -2.44 -1.98 -14.25
C ARG A 172 -3.46 -0.92 -13.86
N ALA A 173 -3.20 0.35 -14.18
CA ALA A 173 -4.13 1.44 -13.94
C ALA A 173 -5.46 1.23 -14.70
N GLU A 174 -5.40 0.88 -15.99
CA GLU A 174 -6.60 0.59 -16.79
C GLU A 174 -7.40 -0.59 -16.23
N THR A 175 -6.73 -1.66 -15.79
CA THR A 175 -7.43 -2.80 -15.17
C THR A 175 -8.10 -2.40 -13.87
N LEU A 176 -7.43 -1.60 -13.03
CA LEU A 176 -7.98 -1.13 -11.77
C LEU A 176 -9.17 -0.21 -12.00
N GLU A 177 -9.11 0.66 -13.01
CA GLU A 177 -10.23 1.53 -13.38
C GLU A 177 -11.44 0.72 -13.87
N ARG A 178 -11.22 -0.30 -14.71
CA ARG A 178 -12.30 -1.21 -15.17
C ARG A 178 -12.93 -1.94 -13.99
N ASP A 179 -12.13 -2.51 -13.10
CA ASP A 179 -12.62 -3.22 -11.92
C ASP A 179 -13.39 -2.28 -10.97
N ALA A 180 -12.89 -1.06 -10.76
CA ALA A 180 -13.55 -0.05 -9.94
C ALA A 180 -14.89 0.38 -10.54
N GLN A 181 -14.93 0.61 -11.86
CA GLN A 181 -16.15 0.95 -12.58
C GLN A 181 -17.17 -0.19 -12.55
N GLU A 182 -16.73 -1.43 -12.69
CA GLU A 182 -17.61 -2.59 -12.63
C GLU A 182 -18.19 -2.78 -11.23
N ARG A 183 -17.36 -2.71 -10.17
CA ARG A 183 -17.84 -2.74 -8.78
C ARG A 183 -18.81 -1.60 -8.49
N HIS A 184 -18.51 -0.39 -8.99
CA HIS A 184 -19.40 0.75 -8.84
C HIS A 184 -20.75 0.50 -9.53
N ARG A 185 -20.74 -0.03 -10.76
CA ARG A 185 -21.95 -0.36 -11.50
C ARG A 185 -22.76 -1.46 -10.82
N GLN A 186 -22.10 -2.47 -10.28
CA GLN A 186 -22.76 -3.55 -9.52
C GLN A 186 -23.39 -3.02 -8.24
N ALA A 187 -22.67 -2.21 -7.46
CA ALA A 187 -23.19 -1.59 -6.24
C ALA A 187 -24.35 -0.63 -6.54
N MET A 188 -24.24 0.21 -7.57
CA MET A 188 -25.35 1.07 -7.99
C MET A 188 -26.53 0.26 -8.49
N GLY A 189 -26.29 -0.83 -9.22
CA GLY A 189 -27.33 -1.75 -9.67
C GLY A 189 -28.10 -2.37 -8.51
N SER A 190 -27.41 -2.87 -7.48
CA SER A 190 -28.05 -3.47 -6.30
C SER A 190 -28.77 -2.44 -5.43
N LEU A 191 -28.23 -1.22 -5.31
CA LEU A 191 -28.91 -0.12 -4.62
C LEU A 191 -30.20 0.29 -5.34
N VAL A 192 -30.18 0.36 -6.67
CA VAL A 192 -31.37 0.65 -7.48
C VAL A 192 -32.42 -0.46 -7.34
N GLN A 193 -32.01 -1.73 -7.37
CA GLN A 193 -32.92 -2.85 -7.13
C GLN A 193 -33.56 -2.78 -5.73
N THR A 194 -32.75 -2.50 -4.70
CA THR A 194 -33.23 -2.37 -3.32
C THR A 194 -34.21 -1.20 -3.18
N ARG A 195 -33.90 -0.06 -3.82
CA ARG A 195 -34.82 1.08 -3.89
C ARG A 195 -36.15 0.66 -4.51
N ASP A 196 -36.13 0.03 -5.67
CA ASP A 196 -37.35 -0.37 -6.38
C ASP A 196 -38.19 -1.38 -5.58
N GLU A 197 -37.54 -2.30 -4.87
CA GLU A 197 -38.21 -3.22 -3.96
C GLU A 197 -38.85 -2.51 -2.76
N LEU A 198 -38.15 -1.54 -2.15
CA LEU A 198 -38.68 -0.73 -1.07
C LEU A 198 -39.85 0.14 -1.53
N GLU A 199 -39.75 0.74 -2.71
CA GLU A 199 -40.85 1.51 -3.32
C GLU A 199 -42.10 0.64 -3.53
N ARG A 200 -41.93 -0.57 -4.07
CA ARG A 200 -43.05 -1.53 -4.22
C ARG A 200 -43.68 -1.90 -2.87
N LYS A 201 -42.88 -2.15 -1.84
CA LYS A 201 -43.38 -2.45 -0.48
C LYS A 201 -44.13 -1.26 0.12
N VAL A 202 -43.67 -0.04 -0.12
CA VAL A 202 -44.36 1.18 0.32
C VAL A 202 -45.73 1.28 -0.35
N ASP A 203 -45.82 1.03 -1.65
CA ASP A 203 -47.10 1.07 -2.37
C ASP A 203 -48.05 -0.06 -1.93
N GLU A 204 -47.52 -1.26 -1.69
CA GLU A 204 -48.26 -2.38 -1.14
C GLU A 204 -48.83 -2.04 0.24
N LEU A 205 -48.01 -1.54 1.17
CA LEU A 205 -48.47 -1.14 2.50
C LEU A 205 -49.52 -0.03 2.45
N ARG A 206 -49.36 0.95 1.57
CA ARG A 206 -50.36 2.01 1.35
C ARG A 206 -51.67 1.45 0.80
N SER A 207 -51.61 0.47 -0.09
CA SER A 207 -52.80 -0.20 -0.62
C SER A 207 -53.51 -1.02 0.47
N PHE A 208 -52.75 -1.77 1.26
CA PHE A 208 -53.24 -2.54 2.40
C PHE A 208 -53.91 -1.64 3.45
N GLU A 209 -53.29 -0.51 3.79
CA GLU A 209 -53.88 0.48 4.71
C GLU A 209 -55.24 1.00 4.20
N ARG A 210 -55.33 1.35 2.91
CA ARG A 210 -56.57 1.83 2.30
C ARG A 210 -57.67 0.76 2.32
N GLU A 211 -57.32 -0.48 1.99
CA GLU A 211 -58.25 -1.61 2.03
C GLU A 211 -58.68 -1.93 3.46
N TYR A 212 -57.76 -1.98 4.40
CA TYR A 212 -58.04 -2.25 5.82
C TYR A 212 -58.97 -1.18 6.40
N ARG A 213 -58.70 0.10 6.14
CA ARG A 213 -59.60 1.20 6.55
C ARG A 213 -60.99 1.07 5.94
N SER A 214 -61.07 0.73 4.64
CA SER A 214 -62.36 0.53 3.97
C SER A 214 -63.14 -0.64 4.58
N ARG A 215 -62.47 -1.78 4.83
CA ARG A 215 -63.08 -2.96 5.46
C ARG A 215 -63.54 -2.67 6.90
N LEU A 216 -62.73 -1.96 7.68
CA LEU A 216 -63.08 -1.57 9.04
C LEU A 216 -64.29 -0.63 9.06
N LYS A 217 -64.32 0.35 8.15
CA LYS A 217 -65.47 1.27 8.01
C LYS A 217 -66.75 0.51 7.68
N LEU A 218 -66.72 -0.37 6.69
CA LEU A 218 -67.88 -1.21 6.33
C LEU A 218 -68.35 -2.11 7.48
N TYR A 219 -67.40 -2.70 8.22
CA TYR A 219 -67.73 -3.52 9.38
C TYR A 219 -68.46 -2.72 10.47
N LEU A 220 -67.95 -1.53 10.80
CA LEU A 220 -68.56 -0.66 11.81
C LEU A 220 -69.93 -0.11 11.34
N GLU A 221 -70.06 0.26 10.07
CA GLU A 221 -71.35 0.69 9.50
C GLU A 221 -72.39 -0.43 9.55
N ASN A 222 -72.00 -1.67 9.24
CA ASN A 222 -72.90 -2.82 9.33
C ASN A 222 -73.30 -3.12 10.78
N GLN A 223 -72.37 -3.08 11.74
CA GLN A 223 -72.68 -3.24 13.17
C GLN A 223 -73.65 -2.17 13.68
N LEU A 224 -73.48 -0.91 13.24
CA LEU A 224 -74.41 0.17 13.60
C LEU A 224 -75.79 -0.04 12.97
N ALA A 225 -75.87 -0.51 11.72
CA ALA A 225 -77.13 -0.83 11.06
C ALA A 225 -77.87 -1.98 11.78
N GLU A 226 -77.17 -3.05 12.16
CA GLU A 226 -77.73 -4.15 12.95
C GLU A 226 -78.26 -3.67 14.31
N LEU A 227 -77.52 -2.81 15.01
CA LEU A 227 -77.96 -2.22 16.28
C LEU A 227 -79.19 -1.33 16.11
N ASN A 228 -79.27 -0.52 15.04
CA ASN A 228 -80.44 0.29 14.75
C ASN A 228 -81.67 -0.58 14.45
N VAL A 229 -81.52 -1.64 13.65
CA VAL A 229 -82.63 -2.57 13.36
C VAL A 229 -83.06 -3.33 14.61
N ALA A 230 -82.12 -3.77 15.45
CA ALA A 230 -82.44 -4.39 16.74
C ALA A 230 -83.16 -3.40 17.69
N ALA A 231 -82.77 -2.12 17.69
CA ALA A 231 -83.45 -1.09 18.46
C ALA A 231 -84.89 -0.86 17.96
N GLU A 232 -85.09 -0.77 16.64
CA GLU A 232 -86.42 -0.61 16.01
C GLU A 232 -87.31 -1.84 16.21
N GLY A 233 -86.73 -3.05 16.16
CA GLY A 233 -87.40 -4.32 16.50
C GLY A 233 -87.70 -4.48 17.99
N SER A 234 -87.03 -3.73 18.87
CA SER A 234 -87.28 -3.70 20.32
C SER A 234 -88.33 -2.67 20.76
N GLY A 235 -88.99 -1.99 19.80
CA GLY A 235 -90.09 -1.04 20.03
C GLY A 235 -91.41 -1.69 20.46
N GLY A 236 -91.39 -2.43 21.58
CA GLY A 236 -92.57 -3.07 22.15
C GLY A 236 -92.36 -3.58 23.57
N PHE A 237 -92.08 -2.69 24.53
CA PHE A 237 -92.21 -3.01 25.95
C PHE A 237 -93.70 -2.97 26.36
N PRO A 238 -94.31 -4.06 26.85
CA PRO A 238 -95.63 -3.98 27.46
C PRO A 238 -95.48 -3.35 28.86
N VAL A 239 -96.15 -2.22 29.07
CA VAL A 239 -96.37 -1.65 30.40
C VAL A 239 -97.34 -2.56 31.14
N VAL A 240 -96.85 -3.38 32.06
CA VAL A 240 -97.65 -4.00 33.12
C VAL A 240 -97.29 -3.29 34.43
N GLY A 241 -98.25 -2.53 34.95
CA GLY A 241 -98.14 -1.89 36.25
C GLY A 241 -98.46 -2.86 37.40
N GLY A 242 -97.84 -2.58 38.56
CA GLY A 242 -98.43 -2.90 39.86
C GLY A 242 -97.66 -3.88 40.75
N GLN A 243 -97.26 -3.35 41.92
CA GLN A 243 -97.32 -4.00 43.24
C GLN A 243 -96.06 -4.73 43.80
N MET A 244 -95.40 -4.01 44.71
CA MET A 244 -94.77 -4.41 46.00
C MET A 244 -94.39 -5.86 46.29
N GLY A 245 -93.20 -6.04 46.90
CA GLY A 245 -93.01 -7.04 47.95
C GLY A 245 -91.59 -7.61 48.14
N GLY A 246 -90.81 -7.00 49.05
CA GLY A 246 -89.95 -7.66 50.06
C GLY A 246 -88.86 -8.68 49.66
N GLY A 247 -87.62 -8.36 50.04
CA GLY A 247 -86.83 -9.27 50.89
C GLY A 247 -85.73 -10.14 50.28
N GLN A 248 -84.49 -9.80 50.66
CA GLN A 248 -83.49 -10.70 51.26
C GLN A 248 -82.46 -11.46 50.38
N MET A 249 -81.21 -10.95 50.48
CA MET A 249 -79.90 -11.61 50.68
C MET A 249 -79.34 -12.70 49.75
N GLY A 250 -78.01 -12.60 49.57
CA GLY A 250 -77.07 -13.63 49.11
C GLY A 250 -76.52 -13.27 47.74
N GLY A 251 -75.24 -13.05 47.47
CA GLY A 251 -73.98 -13.51 48.07
C GLY A 251 -73.01 -13.54 46.88
N GLY A 252 -71.89 -12.83 46.95
CA GLY A 252 -71.04 -12.55 45.79
C GLY A 252 -70.24 -13.75 45.27
N GLN A 253 -69.77 -13.65 44.02
CA GLN A 253 -68.51 -14.25 43.61
C GLN A 253 -67.98 -13.59 42.33
N MET A 254 -66.76 -13.04 42.41
CA MET A 254 -65.91 -12.66 41.27
C MET A 254 -65.50 -13.90 40.48
N GLY A 255 -65.32 -13.76 39.16
CA GLY A 255 -64.62 -14.78 38.38
C GLY A 255 -64.50 -14.51 36.88
N GLY A 256 -63.30 -14.08 36.46
CA GLY A 256 -62.56 -14.67 35.33
C GLY A 256 -62.96 -14.29 33.90
N ALA A 257 -62.10 -13.52 33.24
CA ALA A 257 -62.00 -13.45 31.78
C ALA A 257 -61.47 -14.78 31.19
N PRO A 258 -61.87 -15.21 29.98
CA PRO A 258 -61.20 -16.31 29.30
C PRO A 258 -60.15 -15.77 28.33
N ALA A 259 -58.89 -16.19 28.54
CA ALA A 259 -57.86 -16.22 27.53
C ALA A 259 -58.04 -17.50 26.69
N MET A 260 -58.08 -17.38 25.37
CA MET A 260 -58.12 -18.52 24.45
C MET A 260 -56.73 -18.74 23.87
N SER A 261 -56.08 -19.78 24.39
CA SER A 261 -54.93 -20.45 23.77
C SER A 261 -55.47 -21.68 23.04
N HIS A 262 -55.13 -21.85 21.76
CA HIS A 262 -55.26 -23.16 21.11
C HIS A 262 -53.99 -23.51 20.35
N ALA A 263 -53.52 -24.72 20.61
CA ALA A 263 -52.29 -25.31 20.12
C ALA A 263 -52.61 -26.53 19.22
N VAL A 264 -51.71 -26.75 18.24
CA VAL A 264 -51.23 -28.05 17.67
C VAL A 264 -52.03 -28.80 16.56
N ALA A 265 -51.50 -28.70 15.32
CA ALA A 265 -51.00 -29.70 14.31
C ALA A 265 -51.86 -30.95 13.88
N PRO A 266 -51.52 -31.79 12.84
CA PRO A 266 -50.33 -31.85 11.94
C PRO A 266 -50.52 -32.26 10.43
N GLY A 267 -49.43 -32.18 9.64
CA GLY A 267 -49.08 -33.00 8.44
C GLY A 267 -49.68 -32.62 7.07
N GLY A 268 -49.01 -32.61 5.91
CA GLY A 268 -47.62 -32.84 5.47
C GLY A 268 -47.61 -33.03 3.94
N GLN A 269 -46.63 -32.47 3.20
CA GLN A 269 -46.03 -33.07 1.99
C GLN A 269 -44.85 -32.23 1.45
N GLN A 270 -43.79 -32.96 1.10
CA GLN A 270 -42.49 -32.51 0.62
C GLN A 270 -42.48 -32.28 -0.90
N GLN A 271 -41.66 -31.32 -1.37
CA GLN A 271 -40.91 -31.48 -2.61
C GLN A 271 -39.60 -30.66 -2.58
N MET A 272 -38.52 -31.24 -3.12
CA MET A 272 -37.11 -30.84 -2.99
C MET A 272 -36.61 -29.85 -4.05
N GLY A 273 -35.54 -29.09 -3.74
CA GLY A 273 -34.66 -28.38 -4.69
C GLY A 273 -33.55 -27.56 -3.98
N PRO A 274 -32.31 -27.46 -4.51
CA PRO A 274 -31.09 -27.49 -3.70
C PRO A 274 -30.53 -26.14 -3.23
N GLY A 275 -29.72 -26.22 -2.17
CA GLY A 275 -29.15 -25.13 -1.41
C GLY A 275 -28.02 -24.35 -2.07
N GLN A 276 -27.99 -23.06 -1.77
CA GLN A 276 -26.91 -22.13 -2.04
C GLN A 276 -26.20 -21.85 -0.71
N GLY A 277 -24.92 -22.20 -0.66
CA GLY A 277 -24.06 -22.02 0.51
C GLY A 277 -23.77 -20.53 0.77
N ASN A 278 -23.84 -20.14 2.04
CA ASN A 278 -23.46 -18.84 2.55
C ASN A 278 -21.94 -18.83 2.80
N PRO A 279 -21.12 -17.91 2.23
CA PRO A 279 -19.67 -17.98 2.32
C PRO A 279 -19.06 -17.01 3.36
N PHE A 280 -19.64 -16.90 4.56
CA PHE A 280 -19.02 -16.09 5.63
C PHE A 280 -19.28 -16.68 7.03
N GLY A 281 -18.18 -16.99 7.72
CA GLY A 281 -18.09 -17.52 9.08
C GLY A 281 -17.25 -18.81 9.06
N GLY A 282 -16.07 -18.93 9.64
CA GLY A 282 -15.36 -18.18 10.67
C GLY A 282 -14.56 -19.24 11.41
N GLU A 283 -13.24 -19.35 11.14
CA GLU A 283 -12.40 -20.37 11.76
C GLU A 283 -11.42 -19.74 12.76
N SER A 284 -11.73 -19.97 14.03
CA SER A 284 -10.82 -19.86 15.16
C SER A 284 -10.45 -21.26 15.64
N ALA A 285 -9.15 -21.43 15.85
CA ALA A 285 -8.40 -22.61 16.30
C ALA A 285 -9.02 -23.50 17.39
N GLN A 286 -8.66 -24.79 17.37
CA GLN A 286 -7.93 -25.47 18.47
C GLN A 286 -7.61 -26.96 18.21
N HIS A 287 -6.55 -27.41 18.89
CA HIS A 287 -6.07 -28.79 19.15
C HIS A 287 -5.23 -29.50 18.07
N SER A 288 -4.13 -30.22 18.35
CA SER A 288 -3.22 -30.39 19.50
C SER A 288 -2.12 -31.36 18.99
N GLY A 289 -0.87 -31.18 19.43
CA GLY A 289 0.29 -31.79 18.81
C GLY A 289 0.58 -33.27 19.09
N ALA A 290 1.61 -33.77 18.40
CA ALA A 290 2.46 -34.88 18.84
C ALA A 290 3.84 -34.75 18.18
N PHE A 291 4.87 -34.74 19.02
CA PHE A 291 6.29 -34.67 18.71
C PHE A 291 6.88 -36.09 18.75
N GLN A 292 7.55 -36.52 17.68
CA GLN A 292 8.50 -37.65 17.58
C GLN A 292 9.29 -37.38 16.29
N GLY A 293 10.61 -37.49 16.17
CA GLY A 293 11.62 -38.23 16.90
C GLY A 293 12.68 -38.60 15.86
N VAL A 294 13.94 -38.37 16.22
CA VAL A 294 15.21 -38.58 15.50
C VAL A 294 15.29 -39.92 14.73
N ASP A 295 15.86 -39.93 13.52
CA ASP A 295 16.90 -40.89 13.08
C ASP A 295 17.44 -40.59 11.65
N GLY A 296 18.77 -40.63 11.50
CA GLY A 296 19.49 -40.58 10.21
C GLY A 296 19.76 -41.98 9.63
N PRO A 297 20.79 -42.13 8.77
CA PRO A 297 20.74 -42.00 7.32
C PRO A 297 20.66 -43.37 6.60
N HIS A 298 20.02 -43.42 5.42
CA HIS A 298 20.10 -44.57 4.51
C HIS A 298 20.87 -44.24 3.24
N THR A 299 21.96 -44.97 3.07
CA THR A 299 22.83 -45.12 1.91
C THR A 299 22.14 -45.79 0.72
N ASP A 300 22.72 -45.55 -0.47
CA ASP A 300 22.67 -46.37 -1.70
C ASP A 300 21.35 -46.46 -2.48
N ARG A 301 21.35 -46.00 -3.75
CA ARG A 301 21.79 -46.82 -4.92
C ARG A 301 21.34 -46.22 -6.27
N ARG A 302 22.32 -46.14 -7.18
CA ARG A 302 22.30 -45.93 -8.66
C ARG A 302 22.25 -44.51 -9.22
#